data_AF-K2FCW8-F1
#
_entry.id   AF-K2FCW8-F1
#
_cell.length_a   1.000
_cell.length_b   1.000
_cell.length_c   1.000
_cell.angle_alpha   90.00
_cell.angle_beta   90.00
_cell.angle_gamma   90.00
#
_symmetry.space_group_name_H-M   'P 1'
#
loop_
_entity.id
_entity.type
_entity.pdbx_description
1 polymer ?
#
loop_
_entity_poly.entity_id
_entity_poly.type
_entity_poly.pdbx_seq_one_letter_code
_entity_poly.pdbx_strand_id
1 'polypeptide(L)'
;METNYWTKITWSSKYVIVATHWAWDDINTDILALMLSEKLSASAVINKTYFKHSNSRAKTYPDFVEDFNRLPFIAWSHEYDWSKKKSPMKDFYDDLEFLASWAKKLSDNGKAVIIHLHWMRDNRSEWIDIWIWMNFKWREISLGSKLNLIIWKQTLGYDVALKMRDEFDLCLKSFWLISNIWENFSAQYKCFWIQYSKVIDNDIFQLEISRELRRDNNLRAISEMIGKVISDIF
;
A
#
# COMPACT_ATOMS: atom_id res chain seq x y z
N MET A 1 15.38 6.40 10.70
CA MET A 1 16.74 6.04 10.28
C MET A 1 16.82 6.23 8.78
N GLU A 2 17.81 6.96 8.29
CA GLU A 2 18.04 7.14 6.85
C GLU A 2 18.50 5.82 6.21
N THR A 3 17.99 5.52 5.02
CA THR A 3 18.30 4.29 4.26
C THR A 3 18.62 4.64 2.81
N ASN A 4 19.11 3.67 2.03
CA ASN A 4 19.38 3.87 0.61
C ASN A 4 18.13 4.16 -0.23
N TYR A 5 16.94 3.84 0.28
CA TYR A 5 15.65 4.11 -0.36
C TYR A 5 14.93 5.34 0.23
N TRP A 6 15.30 5.78 1.44
CA TRP A 6 15.14 7.11 2.05
C TRP A 6 14.99 7.00 3.56
N THR A 7 13.90 6.39 4.06
CA THR A 7 13.69 6.33 5.52
C THR A 7 12.95 5.07 5.98
N LYS A 8 13.40 4.58 7.14
CA LYS A 8 12.72 3.60 7.98
C LYS A 8 12.38 4.21 9.33
N ILE A 9 11.17 3.98 9.81
CA ILE A 9 10.70 4.41 11.13
C ILE A 9 10.22 3.18 11.89
N THR A 10 10.61 3.07 13.15
CA THR A 10 10.17 1.98 14.03
C THR A 10 9.40 2.58 15.18
N TRP A 11 8.17 2.09 15.36
CA TRP A 11 7.30 2.43 16.49
C TRP A 11 6.79 1.16 17.16
N SER A 12 6.21 1.33 18.35
CA SER A 12 5.59 0.25 19.11
C SER A 12 4.08 0.21 18.91
N SER A 13 3.63 -0.18 17.72
CA SER A 13 2.22 -0.47 17.45
C SER A 13 2.04 -1.60 16.42
N LYS A 14 0.79 -2.04 16.24
CA LYS A 14 0.39 -3.05 15.24
C LYS A 14 0.38 -2.53 13.79
N TYR A 15 0.61 -1.24 13.58
CA TYR A 15 0.47 -0.60 12.27
C TYR A 15 1.81 -0.46 11.55
N VAL A 16 1.78 -0.66 10.23
CA VAL A 16 2.92 -0.42 9.33
C VAL A 16 2.46 0.40 8.12
N ILE A 17 3.09 1.56 7.88
CA ILE A 17 2.86 2.40 6.70
C ILE A 17 3.89 2.10 5.63
N VAL A 18 3.43 1.91 4.39
CA VAL A 18 4.28 1.62 3.24
C VAL A 18 4.01 2.64 2.15
N ALA A 19 5.03 3.37 1.73
CA ALA A 19 4.96 4.25 0.57
C ALA A 19 6.04 3.86 -0.42
N THR A 20 5.65 3.08 -1.44
CA THR A 20 6.58 2.54 -2.45
C THR A 20 6.96 3.57 -3.51
N HIS A 21 6.13 4.60 -3.70
CA HIS A 21 6.30 5.62 -4.72
C HIS A 21 6.17 6.99 -4.09
N TRP A 22 7.27 7.75 -4.05
CA TRP A 22 7.20 9.20 -3.94
C TRP A 22 7.92 9.87 -5.08
N ALA A 23 9.19 9.52 -5.33
CA ALA A 23 10.21 10.25 -6.10
C ALA A 23 9.72 10.89 -7.41
N TRP A 24 8.91 11.95 -7.27
CA TRP A 24 8.21 12.65 -8.35
C TRP A 24 7.13 11.84 -9.09
N ASP A 25 6.79 10.64 -8.59
CA ASP A 25 5.67 9.83 -9.11
C ASP A 25 4.36 10.20 -8.42
N ASP A 26 4.37 10.22 -7.09
CA ASP A 26 3.17 10.36 -6.27
C ASP A 26 3.38 11.53 -5.29
N ILE A 27 3.04 12.74 -5.74
CA ILE A 27 3.28 14.01 -5.02
C ILE A 27 2.78 13.93 -3.58
N ASN A 28 3.62 14.25 -2.60
CA ASN A 28 3.32 14.31 -1.15
C ASN A 28 2.85 13.02 -0.47
N THR A 29 2.91 11.87 -1.14
CA THR A 29 2.62 10.58 -0.49
C THR A 29 3.61 10.28 0.64
N ASP A 30 4.86 10.75 0.54
CA ASP A 30 5.87 10.65 1.59
C ASP A 30 5.50 11.43 2.85
N ILE A 31 5.06 12.68 2.70
CA ILE A 31 4.66 13.55 3.81
C ILE A 31 3.41 12.96 4.47
N LEU A 32 2.42 12.52 3.67
CA LEU A 32 1.25 11.85 4.20
C LEU A 32 1.62 10.56 4.97
N ALA A 33 2.59 9.77 4.46
CA ALA A 33 3.07 8.57 5.13
C ALA A 33 3.74 8.88 6.47
N LEU A 34 4.55 9.96 6.55
CA LEU A 34 5.14 10.42 7.81
C LEU A 34 4.07 10.86 8.81
N MET A 35 3.10 11.68 8.37
CA MET A 35 2.02 12.16 9.24
C MET A 35 1.16 11.02 9.76
N LEU A 36 0.86 10.02 8.92
CA LEU A 36 0.12 8.83 9.34
C LEU A 36 0.95 7.93 10.26
N SER A 37 2.25 7.80 10.01
CA SER A 37 3.18 7.08 10.89
C SER A 37 3.15 7.67 12.31
N GLU A 38 3.23 8.99 12.44
CA GLU A 38 3.14 9.66 13.74
C GLU A 38 1.75 9.49 14.37
N LYS A 39 0.68 9.72 13.59
CA LYS A 39 -0.70 9.67 14.08
C LYS A 39 -1.09 8.31 14.67
N LEU A 40 -0.66 7.24 14.01
CA LEU A 40 -0.96 5.86 14.41
C LEU A 40 0.14 5.26 15.31
N SER A 41 1.22 6.01 15.59
CA SER A 41 2.47 5.43 16.10
C SER A 41 2.88 4.19 15.29
N ALA A 42 2.72 4.25 13.97
CA ALA A 42 2.90 3.15 13.04
C ALA A 42 4.32 3.13 12.51
N SER A 43 4.97 1.97 12.53
CA SER A 43 6.27 1.82 11.86
C SER A 43 6.13 2.12 10.36
N ALA A 44 7.19 2.54 9.68
CA ALA A 44 7.09 2.92 8.27
C ALA A 44 8.34 2.60 7.45
N VAL A 45 8.13 2.24 6.18
CA VAL A 45 9.15 2.23 5.13
C VAL A 45 8.68 3.10 3.98
N ILE A 46 9.49 4.08 3.60
CA ILE A 46 9.11 5.06 2.58
C ILE A 46 10.23 5.19 1.56
N ASN A 47 9.91 4.93 0.29
CA ASN A 47 10.82 5.13 -0.83
C ASN A 47 10.61 6.52 -1.45
N LYS A 48 11.65 7.35 -1.33
CA LYS A 48 11.71 8.70 -1.92
C LYS A 48 12.92 8.89 -2.84
N THR A 49 13.73 7.85 -2.98
CA THR A 49 14.89 7.82 -3.86
C THR A 49 14.58 7.29 -5.26
N TYR A 50 13.77 6.24 -5.38
CA TYR A 50 13.54 5.53 -6.65
C TYR A 50 12.15 5.80 -7.23
N PHE A 51 12.06 5.82 -8.57
CA PHE A 51 10.81 6.06 -9.31
C PHE A 51 10.59 5.08 -10.47
N LYS A 52 9.35 5.04 -10.95
CA LYS A 52 8.88 4.20 -12.05
C LYS A 52 9.59 4.53 -13.36
N HIS A 53 9.71 3.54 -14.24
CA HIS A 53 10.20 3.74 -15.62
C HIS A 53 9.40 4.79 -16.41
N SER A 54 8.13 4.99 -16.07
CA SER A 54 7.26 5.99 -16.71
C SER A 54 7.48 7.42 -16.21
N ASN A 55 8.31 7.64 -15.20
CA ASN A 55 8.58 8.97 -14.68
C ASN A 55 9.28 9.83 -15.74
N SER A 56 8.91 11.11 -15.83
CA SER A 56 9.54 12.08 -16.72
C SER A 56 11.07 12.18 -16.58
N ARG A 57 11.59 11.89 -15.38
CA ARG A 57 13.01 11.93 -15.02
C ARG A 57 13.80 10.67 -15.38
N ALA A 58 13.14 9.59 -15.82
CA ALA A 58 13.79 8.31 -16.12
C ALA A 58 14.88 8.39 -17.19
N LYS A 59 14.77 9.33 -18.14
CA LYS A 59 15.81 9.55 -19.15
C LYS A 59 17.05 10.26 -18.58
N THR A 60 16.84 11.18 -17.64
CA THR A 60 17.92 12.01 -17.07
C THR A 60 18.63 11.29 -15.92
N TYR A 61 17.91 10.49 -15.16
CA TYR A 61 18.39 9.83 -13.95
C TYR A 61 18.09 8.32 -13.98
N PRO A 62 18.64 7.57 -14.94
CA PRO A 62 18.31 6.15 -15.14
C PRO A 62 18.71 5.27 -13.94
N ASP A 63 19.70 5.68 -13.15
CA ASP A 63 20.16 4.93 -11.98
C ASP A 63 19.14 4.88 -10.83
N PHE A 64 18.16 5.78 -10.84
CA PHE A 64 17.09 5.85 -9.84
C PHE A 64 15.78 5.21 -10.34
N VAL A 65 15.80 4.60 -11.52
CA VAL A 65 14.63 3.93 -12.08
C VAL A 65 14.51 2.52 -11.49
N GLU A 66 13.53 2.34 -10.61
CA GLU A 66 13.10 1.05 -10.06
C GLU A 66 11.67 1.21 -9.52
N ASP A 67 10.74 0.39 -10.01
CA ASP A 67 9.36 0.40 -9.52
C ASP A 67 9.25 -0.54 -8.31
N PHE A 68 9.32 0.04 -7.11
CA PHE A 68 9.26 -0.73 -5.87
C PHE A 68 7.92 -1.46 -5.72
N ASN A 69 6.85 -1.04 -6.40
CA ASN A 69 5.56 -1.75 -6.38
C ASN A 69 5.52 -2.93 -7.38
N ARG A 70 6.60 -3.21 -8.12
CA ARG A 70 6.62 -4.29 -9.13
C ARG A 70 7.79 -5.23 -8.94
N LEU A 71 7.48 -6.47 -8.57
CA LEU A 71 8.41 -7.58 -8.55
C LEU A 71 7.75 -8.77 -9.23
N PRO A 72 8.36 -9.37 -10.26
CA PRO A 72 7.82 -10.58 -10.86
C PRO A 72 7.84 -11.75 -9.86
N PHE A 73 6.77 -12.54 -9.88
CA PHE A 73 6.70 -13.81 -9.15
C PHE A 73 6.91 -14.97 -10.12
N ILE A 74 7.86 -15.83 -9.79
CA ILE A 74 8.20 -17.02 -10.56
C ILE A 74 7.28 -18.16 -10.10
N ALA A 75 6.21 -18.39 -10.87
CA ALA A 75 5.14 -19.30 -10.48
C ALA A 75 5.60 -20.75 -10.21
N TRP A 76 6.64 -21.23 -10.91
CA TRP A 76 7.11 -22.61 -10.80
C TRP A 76 8.05 -22.84 -9.60
N SER A 77 8.75 -21.81 -9.13
CA SER A 77 9.58 -21.89 -7.91
C SER A 77 8.88 -21.34 -6.67
N HIS A 78 7.73 -20.68 -6.84
CA HIS A 78 7.03 -19.95 -5.78
C HIS A 78 7.87 -18.85 -5.12
N GLU A 79 8.80 -18.26 -5.87
CA GLU A 79 9.72 -17.23 -5.38
C GLU A 79 9.57 -15.93 -6.17
N TYR A 80 10.05 -14.84 -5.59
CA TYR A 80 10.18 -13.56 -6.27
C TYR A 80 11.47 -13.46 -7.08
N ASP A 81 11.38 -12.92 -8.29
CA ASP A 81 12.55 -12.69 -9.14
C ASP A 81 13.27 -11.40 -8.75
N TRP A 82 14.30 -11.55 -7.93
CA TRP A 82 15.19 -10.46 -7.53
C TRP A 82 16.35 -10.21 -8.49
N SER A 83 16.56 -11.06 -9.50
CA SER A 83 17.79 -11.10 -10.31
C SER A 83 18.10 -9.79 -11.05
N LYS A 84 17.07 -9.00 -11.35
CA LYS A 84 17.17 -7.73 -12.09
C LYS A 84 16.86 -6.50 -11.23
N LYS A 85 16.76 -6.67 -9.91
CA LYS A 85 16.35 -5.60 -8.99
C LYS A 85 17.54 -4.94 -8.31
N LYS A 86 17.41 -3.64 -8.05
CA LYS A 86 18.43 -2.89 -7.32
C LYS A 86 18.43 -3.30 -5.84
N SER A 87 19.62 -3.39 -5.23
CA SER A 87 19.79 -3.74 -3.81
C SER A 87 18.87 -2.95 -2.86
N PRO A 88 18.67 -1.63 -3.04
CA PRO A 88 17.81 -0.87 -2.13
C PRO A 88 16.33 -1.27 -2.15
N MET A 89 15.84 -1.90 -3.23
CA MET A 89 14.51 -2.49 -3.25
C MET A 89 14.44 -3.71 -2.34
N LYS A 90 15.49 -4.55 -2.35
CA LYS A 90 15.58 -5.68 -1.43
C LYS A 90 15.65 -5.21 0.02
N ASP A 91 16.52 -4.25 0.32
CA ASP A 91 16.65 -3.67 1.67
C ASP A 91 15.30 -3.11 2.18
N PHE A 92 14.53 -2.44 1.31
CA PHE A 92 13.19 -1.93 1.63
C PHE A 92 12.23 -3.04 2.06
N TYR A 93 12.29 -4.20 1.39
CA TYR A 93 11.38 -5.30 1.67
C TYR A 93 11.83 -6.19 2.82
N ASP A 94 13.14 -6.36 3.02
CA ASP A 94 13.69 -6.97 4.23
C ASP A 94 13.30 -6.14 5.47
N ASP A 95 13.35 -4.81 5.35
CA ASP A 95 12.88 -3.89 6.39
C ASP A 95 11.35 -3.98 6.60
N LEU A 96 10.56 -4.06 5.53
CA LEU A 96 9.11 -4.26 5.64
C LEU A 96 8.78 -5.57 6.37
N GLU A 97 9.48 -6.66 6.06
CA GLU A 97 9.30 -7.95 6.71
C GLU A 97 9.57 -7.88 8.21
N PHE A 98 10.68 -7.23 8.57
CA PHE A 98 11.06 -7.00 9.95
C PHE A 98 9.99 -6.19 10.68
N LEU A 99 9.54 -5.08 10.11
CA LEU A 99 8.51 -4.22 10.72
C LEU A 99 7.16 -4.92 10.82
N ALA A 100 6.76 -5.68 9.81
CA ALA A 100 5.53 -6.48 9.85
C ALA A 100 5.58 -7.54 10.95
N SER A 101 6.72 -8.24 11.09
CA SER A 101 6.95 -9.22 12.14
C SER A 101 6.97 -8.57 13.53
N TRP A 102 7.53 -7.37 13.65
CA TRP A 102 7.53 -6.57 14.88
C TRP A 102 6.11 -6.14 15.27
N ALA A 103 5.38 -5.51 14.35
CA ALA A 103 4.01 -5.06 14.55
C ALA A 103 3.06 -6.21 14.89
N LYS A 104 3.26 -7.38 14.28
CA LYS A 104 2.51 -8.60 14.60
C LYS A 104 2.65 -9.03 16.06
N LYS A 105 3.84 -8.89 16.66
CA LYS A 105 4.07 -9.20 18.09
C LYS A 105 3.39 -8.22 19.04
N LEU A 106 3.06 -7.02 18.55
CA LEU A 106 2.41 -5.95 19.29
C LEU A 106 0.89 -5.93 19.11
N SER A 107 0.35 -6.83 18.28
CA SER A 107 -1.07 -6.91 17.97
C SER A 107 -1.76 -7.99 18.80
N ASP A 108 -2.94 -7.69 19.32
CA ASP A 108 -3.73 -8.62 20.16
C ASP A 108 -4.20 -9.87 19.38
N ASN A 109 -4.39 -9.75 18.07
CA ASN A 109 -4.87 -10.84 17.21
C ASN A 109 -3.74 -11.54 16.43
N GLY A 110 -2.48 -11.19 16.71
CA GLY A 110 -1.32 -11.76 16.00
C GLY A 110 -1.28 -11.40 14.51
N LYS A 111 -1.85 -10.26 14.10
CA LYS A 111 -1.73 -9.71 12.75
C LYS A 111 -1.25 -8.26 12.79
N ALA A 112 -0.30 -7.91 11.94
CA ALA A 112 -0.01 -6.52 11.64
C ALA A 112 -1.07 -5.95 10.68
N VAL A 113 -1.25 -4.63 10.74
CA VAL A 113 -2.07 -3.86 9.79
C VAL A 113 -1.12 -3.06 8.90
N ILE A 114 -0.97 -3.50 7.64
CA ILE A 114 -0.05 -2.91 6.67
C ILE A 114 -0.83 -2.04 5.68
N ILE A 115 -0.49 -0.77 5.63
CA ILE A 115 -1.22 0.27 4.91
C ILE A 115 -0.32 0.81 3.81
N HIS A 116 -0.59 0.40 2.58
CA HIS A 116 0.09 0.93 1.40
C HIS A 116 -0.55 2.25 0.98
N LEU A 117 0.23 3.31 0.86
CA LEU A 117 -0.25 4.61 0.40
C LEU A 117 0.17 4.82 -1.04
N HIS A 118 -0.81 5.10 -1.88
CA HIS A 118 -0.63 5.31 -3.30
C HIS A 118 -1.47 6.48 -3.81
N TRP A 119 -1.15 6.90 -5.02
CA TRP A 119 -1.84 7.96 -5.73
C TRP A 119 -2.67 7.43 -6.88
N MET A 120 -3.88 7.97 -7.00
CA MET A 120 -4.67 7.92 -8.23
C MET A 120 -4.83 9.29 -8.90
N ARG A 121 -4.82 9.28 -10.24
CA ARG A 121 -5.26 10.43 -11.03
C ARG A 121 -6.70 10.77 -10.67
N ASP A 122 -7.01 12.06 -10.63
CA ASP A 122 -8.38 12.51 -10.41
C ASP A 122 -9.26 12.01 -11.57
N ASN A 123 -10.05 10.98 -11.31
CA ASN A 123 -10.95 10.41 -12.30
C ASN A 123 -12.33 11.03 -12.17
N ARG A 124 -12.53 12.16 -12.86
CA ARG A 124 -13.80 12.91 -12.83
C ARG A 124 -15.02 12.11 -13.29
N SER A 125 -14.85 10.96 -13.96
CA SER A 125 -15.98 10.12 -14.37
C SER A 125 -16.45 9.15 -13.27
N GLU A 126 -15.57 8.79 -12.34
CA GLU A 126 -15.89 7.82 -11.28
C GLU A 126 -16.23 8.48 -9.95
N TRP A 127 -15.91 9.79 -9.78
CA TRP A 127 -16.24 10.59 -8.58
C TRP A 127 -15.77 9.95 -7.26
N ILE A 128 -14.65 9.21 -7.28
CA ILE A 128 -14.10 8.55 -6.10
C ILE A 128 -12.78 9.20 -5.75
N ASP A 129 -12.65 9.57 -4.47
CA ASP A 129 -11.54 10.33 -3.92
C ASP A 129 -10.56 9.48 -3.10
N ILE A 130 -11.06 8.37 -2.56
CA ILE A 130 -10.25 7.33 -1.90
C ILE A 130 -10.72 5.96 -2.37
N TRP A 131 -9.85 5.19 -3.02
CA TRP A 131 -10.09 3.77 -3.18
C TRP A 131 -9.38 2.97 -2.09
N ILE A 132 -10.13 2.05 -1.49
CA ILE A 132 -9.60 0.98 -0.65
C ILE A 132 -9.36 -0.21 -1.57
N TRP A 133 -8.10 -0.50 -1.85
CA TRP A 133 -7.72 -1.63 -2.68
C TRP A 133 -7.23 -2.80 -1.84
N MET A 134 -7.80 -3.97 -2.12
CA MET A 134 -7.52 -5.22 -1.44
C MET A 134 -7.64 -6.39 -2.42
N ASN A 135 -7.02 -7.53 -2.09
CA ASN A 135 -7.20 -8.75 -2.86
C ASN A 135 -8.42 -9.52 -2.34
N PHE A 136 -9.38 -9.79 -3.24
CA PHE A 136 -10.55 -10.61 -2.96
C PHE A 136 -10.30 -12.08 -3.28
N LYS A 137 -10.85 -12.99 -2.47
CA LYS A 137 -10.82 -14.45 -2.70
C LYS A 137 -11.79 -14.92 -3.79
N TRP A 138 -12.44 -14.03 -4.54
CA TRP A 138 -13.79 -14.29 -5.06
C TRP A 138 -13.97 -15.24 -6.27
N ARG A 139 -12.98 -16.04 -6.66
CA ARG A 139 -13.22 -17.16 -7.58
C ARG A 139 -12.43 -18.41 -7.18
N GLU A 140 -13.14 -19.45 -6.75
CA GLU A 140 -12.70 -20.81 -7.04
C GLU A 140 -12.57 -20.90 -8.57
N ILE A 141 -11.34 -20.93 -9.04
CA ILE A 141 -11.07 -21.20 -10.45
C ILE A 141 -11.54 -22.64 -10.67
N SER A 142 -12.43 -22.87 -11.64
CA SER A 142 -12.94 -24.20 -11.93
C SER A 142 -11.79 -25.17 -12.16
N LEU A 143 -11.90 -26.38 -11.60
CA LEU A 143 -10.91 -27.46 -11.59
C LEU A 143 -10.31 -27.86 -12.96
N GLY A 144 -10.77 -27.26 -14.07
CA GLY A 144 -10.27 -27.49 -15.43
C GLY A 144 -9.38 -26.38 -16.01
N SER A 145 -9.12 -25.28 -15.30
CA SER A 145 -8.21 -24.24 -15.80
C SER A 145 -6.75 -24.60 -15.50
N LYS A 146 -5.86 -24.49 -16.50
CA LYS A 146 -4.40 -24.59 -16.32
C LYS A 146 -3.82 -23.50 -15.38
N LEU A 147 -4.63 -22.54 -14.95
CA LEU A 147 -4.32 -21.50 -13.99
C LEU A 147 -4.92 -21.82 -12.62
N ASN A 148 -4.80 -23.07 -12.15
CA ASN A 148 -5.10 -23.46 -10.78
C ASN A 148 -4.01 -22.93 -9.82
N LEU A 149 -3.82 -21.60 -9.83
CA LEU A 149 -2.94 -20.91 -8.91
C LEU A 149 -3.68 -20.88 -7.57
N ILE A 150 -3.25 -21.73 -6.63
CA ILE A 150 -3.61 -21.82 -5.20
C ILE A 150 -3.38 -20.49 -4.42
N ILE A 151 -3.20 -19.35 -5.10
CA ILE A 151 -2.40 -18.24 -4.61
C ILE A 151 -3.20 -16.95 -4.39
N TRP A 152 -4.50 -17.04 -4.10
CA TRP A 152 -5.35 -15.87 -3.86
C TRP A 152 -5.78 -15.82 -2.39
N LYS A 153 -4.85 -15.41 -1.53
CA LYS A 153 -5.17 -15.10 -0.14
C LYS A 153 -5.84 -13.73 -0.09
N GLN A 154 -6.94 -13.66 0.66
CA GLN A 154 -7.59 -12.40 0.98
C GLN A 154 -6.62 -11.53 1.80
N THR A 155 -6.35 -10.30 1.36
CA THR A 155 -5.45 -9.40 2.10
C THR A 155 -6.15 -8.62 3.19
N LEU A 156 -7.45 -8.36 3.04
CA LEU A 156 -8.27 -7.67 4.03
C LEU A 156 -9.67 -8.30 4.05
N GLY A 157 -10.28 -8.44 5.23
CA GLY A 157 -11.67 -8.89 5.35
C GLY A 157 -12.62 -7.96 4.59
N TYR A 158 -13.58 -8.50 3.82
CA TYR A 158 -14.52 -7.65 3.07
C TYR A 158 -15.38 -6.79 4.01
N ASP A 159 -15.87 -7.38 5.11
CA ASP A 159 -16.64 -6.65 6.11
C ASP A 159 -15.81 -5.52 6.76
N VAL A 160 -14.50 -5.74 6.93
CA VAL A 160 -13.57 -4.71 7.41
C VAL A 160 -13.45 -3.58 6.38
N ALA A 161 -13.29 -3.93 5.09
CA ALA A 161 -13.22 -2.94 4.02
C ALA A 161 -14.54 -2.15 3.83
N LEU A 162 -15.69 -2.80 3.99
CA LEU A 162 -17.00 -2.14 4.00
C LEU A 162 -17.12 -1.16 5.15
N LYS A 163 -16.74 -1.58 6.37
CA LYS A 163 -16.69 -0.68 7.54
C LYS A 163 -15.76 0.51 7.30
N MET A 164 -14.59 0.27 6.69
CA MET A 164 -13.65 1.34 6.31
C MET A 164 -14.28 2.33 5.34
N ARG A 165 -14.92 1.85 4.27
CA ARG A 165 -15.62 2.71 3.32
C ARG A 165 -16.67 3.55 4.02
N ASP A 166 -17.52 2.93 4.82
CA ASP A 166 -18.62 3.64 5.49
C ASP A 166 -18.09 4.72 6.45
N GLU A 167 -17.03 4.44 7.22
CA GLU A 167 -16.38 5.43 8.10
C GLU A 167 -15.68 6.56 7.32
N PHE A 168 -15.05 6.24 6.18
CA PHE A 168 -14.50 7.26 5.29
C PHE A 168 -15.60 8.14 4.71
N ASP A 169 -16.68 7.56 4.19
CA ASP A 169 -17.80 8.29 3.61
C ASP A 169 -18.45 9.21 4.65
N LEU A 170 -18.57 8.78 5.91
CA LEU A 170 -19.05 9.63 7.01
C LEU A 170 -18.17 10.86 7.21
N CYS A 171 -16.85 10.71 7.15
CA CYS A 171 -15.90 11.82 7.29
C CYS A 171 -15.86 12.73 6.04
N LEU A 172 -16.06 12.15 4.86
CA LEU A 172 -15.94 12.81 3.56
C LEU A 172 -17.23 13.53 3.13
N LYS A 173 -18.39 13.14 3.68
CA LYS A 173 -19.73 13.62 3.28
C LYS A 173 -19.87 15.13 3.32
N SER A 174 -19.30 15.81 4.32
CA SER A 174 -19.36 17.28 4.43
C SER A 174 -18.61 18.00 3.30
N PHE A 175 -17.73 17.30 2.61
CA PHE A 175 -16.91 17.81 1.51
C PHE A 175 -17.38 17.32 0.13
N TRP A 176 -18.48 16.56 0.07
CA TRP A 176 -18.99 15.93 -1.17
C TRP A 176 -17.98 14.99 -1.83
N LEU A 177 -17.12 14.38 -1.01
CA LEU A 177 -16.10 13.42 -1.44
C LEU A 177 -16.61 12.00 -1.15
N ILE A 178 -16.10 11.01 -1.89
CA ILE A 178 -16.57 9.63 -1.81
C ILE A 178 -15.39 8.67 -1.71
N SER A 179 -15.53 7.65 -0.87
CA SER A 179 -14.64 6.51 -0.85
C SER A 179 -15.32 5.28 -1.44
N ASN A 180 -14.53 4.35 -1.97
CA ASN A 180 -15.08 3.10 -2.46
C ASN A 180 -14.05 1.97 -2.38
N ILE A 181 -14.51 0.73 -2.54
CA ILE A 181 -13.66 -0.46 -2.53
C ILE A 181 -13.35 -0.83 -3.98
N TRP A 182 -12.07 -0.96 -4.31
CA TRP A 182 -11.67 -1.29 -5.67
C TRP A 182 -11.54 -2.80 -5.88
N GLU A 183 -12.38 -3.34 -6.76
CA GLU A 183 -12.45 -4.78 -7.07
C GLU A 183 -11.82 -5.15 -8.44
N ASN A 184 -10.71 -4.52 -8.85
CA ASN A 184 -10.11 -4.81 -10.17
C ASN A 184 -9.07 -5.94 -10.15
N PHE A 185 -9.47 -7.09 -10.70
CA PHE A 185 -8.65 -8.30 -10.84
C PHE A 185 -7.38 -8.12 -11.69
N SER A 186 -7.39 -7.25 -12.71
CA SER A 186 -6.29 -7.17 -13.69
C SER A 186 -5.00 -6.53 -13.13
N ALA A 187 -5.14 -5.67 -12.13
CA ALA A 187 -4.02 -4.97 -11.49
C ALA A 187 -3.28 -5.88 -10.47
N GLN A 188 -3.93 -6.93 -9.98
CA GLN A 188 -3.43 -7.80 -8.89
C GLN A 188 -2.17 -8.60 -9.24
N TYR A 189 -1.91 -8.88 -10.52
CA TYR A 189 -0.72 -9.61 -10.96
C TYR A 189 0.55 -8.75 -10.99
N LYS A 190 0.41 -7.43 -10.97
CA LYS A 190 1.53 -6.50 -11.20
C LYS A 190 2.10 -5.95 -9.90
N CYS A 191 1.30 -5.91 -8.83
CA CYS A 191 1.70 -5.28 -7.58
C CYS A 191 2.38 -6.27 -6.65
N PHE A 192 3.64 -5.99 -6.32
CA PHE A 192 4.45 -6.85 -5.48
C PHE A 192 3.82 -7.05 -4.11
N TRP A 193 3.29 -6.01 -3.46
CA TRP A 193 2.76 -6.15 -2.10
C TRP A 193 1.55 -7.09 -2.02
N ILE A 194 0.72 -7.13 -3.07
CA ILE A 194 -0.40 -8.10 -3.21
C ILE A 194 0.14 -9.52 -3.36
N GLN A 195 1.30 -9.66 -3.97
CA GLN A 195 1.96 -10.96 -4.01
C GLN A 195 2.55 -11.27 -2.63
N TYR A 196 3.24 -10.31 -2.01
CA TYR A 196 3.90 -10.46 -0.71
C TYR A 196 2.92 -10.85 0.41
N SER A 197 1.69 -10.34 0.37
CA SER A 197 0.61 -10.74 1.27
C SER A 197 0.19 -12.22 1.14
N LYS A 198 0.61 -12.94 0.10
CA LYS A 198 0.32 -14.37 -0.08
C LYS A 198 1.18 -15.24 0.83
N VAL A 199 2.33 -14.75 1.25
CA VAL A 199 3.28 -15.46 2.13
C VAL A 199 3.15 -15.05 3.59
N ILE A 200 2.43 -13.96 3.89
CA ILE A 200 2.30 -13.42 5.25
C ILE A 200 0.84 -13.37 5.68
N ASP A 201 0.60 -13.59 6.98
CA ASP A 201 -0.73 -13.50 7.59
C ASP A 201 -0.90 -12.22 8.40
N ASN A 202 -1.38 -11.17 7.70
CA ASN A 202 -1.60 -9.80 8.16
C ASN A 202 -2.83 -9.21 7.44
N ASP A 203 -3.38 -8.11 7.98
CA ASP A 203 -4.35 -7.29 7.28
C ASP A 203 -3.60 -6.27 6.42
N ILE A 204 -3.73 -6.38 5.10
CA ILE A 204 -2.96 -5.61 4.11
C ILE A 204 -3.92 -4.99 3.11
N PHE A 205 -3.82 -3.68 2.94
CA PHE A 205 -4.61 -2.95 1.95
C PHE A 205 -3.83 -1.74 1.44
N GLN A 206 -4.29 -1.20 0.33
CA GLN A 206 -3.77 0.02 -0.26
C GLN A 206 -4.85 1.09 -0.27
N LEU A 207 -4.48 2.30 0.09
CA LEU A 207 -5.29 3.50 -0.10
C LEU A 207 -4.75 4.23 -1.32
N GLU A 208 -5.55 4.26 -2.39
CA GLU A 208 -5.32 5.13 -3.55
C GLU A 208 -6.04 6.45 -3.28
N ILE A 209 -5.29 7.53 -3.11
CA ILE A 209 -5.83 8.83 -2.71
C ILE A 209 -5.70 9.80 -3.89
N SER A 210 -6.78 10.53 -4.17
CA SER A 210 -6.81 11.51 -5.24
C SER A 210 -5.70 12.55 -5.10
N ARG A 211 -5.35 13.21 -6.20
CA ARG A 211 -4.28 14.21 -6.19
C ARG A 211 -4.70 15.45 -5.41
N GLU A 212 -5.97 15.84 -5.49
CA GLU A 212 -6.46 17.04 -4.82
C GLU A 212 -6.41 16.91 -3.30
N LEU A 213 -6.69 15.73 -2.74
CA LEU A 213 -6.62 15.50 -1.30
C LEU A 213 -5.20 15.50 -0.75
N ARG A 214 -4.18 15.28 -1.58
CA ARG A 214 -2.77 15.25 -1.16
C ARG A 214 -2.03 16.57 -1.35
N ARG A 215 -2.73 17.65 -1.70
CA ARG A 215 -2.14 19.00 -1.70
C ARG A 215 -1.77 19.41 -0.26
N ASP A 216 -0.72 20.21 -0.12
CA ASP A 216 -0.15 20.58 1.19
C ASP A 216 -1.18 21.09 2.21
N ASN A 217 -2.13 21.90 1.75
CA ASN A 217 -3.20 22.46 2.57
C ASN A 217 -4.21 21.42 3.08
N ASN A 218 -4.28 20.24 2.46
CA ASN A 218 -5.21 19.18 2.79
C ASN A 218 -4.56 18.03 3.59
N LEU A 219 -3.23 17.88 3.52
CA LEU A 219 -2.50 16.74 4.09
C LEU A 219 -2.83 16.50 5.58
N ARG A 220 -2.92 17.57 6.38
CA ARG A 220 -3.27 17.45 7.80
C ARG A 220 -4.65 16.86 8.01
N ALA A 221 -5.68 17.45 7.40
CA ALA A 221 -7.05 16.97 7.54
C ALA A 221 -7.20 15.51 7.05
N ILE A 222 -6.56 15.18 5.92
CA ILE A 222 -6.60 13.82 5.36
C ILE A 222 -5.87 12.83 6.25
N SER A 223 -4.69 13.18 6.80
CA SER A 223 -3.98 12.32 7.75
C SER A 223 -4.77 12.10 9.04
N GLU A 224 -5.47 13.13 9.54
CA GLU A 224 -6.29 13.04 10.74
C GLU A 224 -7.50 12.14 10.52
N MET A 225 -8.17 12.28 9.38
CA MET A 225 -9.28 11.43 8.96
C MET A 225 -8.86 9.98 8.79
N ILE A 226 -7.83 9.70 7.96
CA ILE A 226 -7.35 8.34 7.73
C ILE A 226 -6.89 7.71 9.04
N GLY A 227 -6.09 8.43 9.85
CA GLY A 227 -5.65 7.92 11.14
C GLY A 227 -6.82 7.56 12.06
N LYS A 228 -7.86 8.39 12.13
CA LYS A 228 -9.08 8.10 12.90
C LYS A 228 -9.78 6.84 12.39
N VAL A 229 -10.11 6.78 11.10
CA VAL A 229 -10.83 5.64 10.50
C VAL A 229 -10.08 4.34 10.72
N ILE A 230 -8.76 4.32 10.52
CA ILE A 230 -7.95 3.12 10.75
C ILE A 230 -7.95 2.73 12.23
N SER A 231 -7.82 3.69 13.15
CA SER A 231 -7.80 3.41 14.59
C SER A 231 -9.13 2.88 15.13
N ASP A 232 -10.26 3.31 14.56
CA ASP A 232 -11.59 2.87 14.99
C ASP A 232 -11.97 1.47 14.47
N ILE A 233 -11.23 0.98 13.47
CA ILE A 233 -11.52 -0.28 12.79
C ILE A 233 -10.63 -1.41 13.28
N PHE A 234 -9.37 -1.11 13.57
CA PHE A 234 -8.37 -2.10 13.96
C PHE A 234 -8.02 -2.02 15.43
#